data_AF-A0A3B8MJP2-F1
#
_entry.id   AF-A0A3B8MJP2-F1
#
_cell.length_a   1.000
_cell.length_b   1.000
_cell.length_c   1.000
_cell.angle_alpha   90.00
_cell.angle_beta   90.00
_cell.angle_gamma   90.00
#
_symmetry.space_group_name_H-M   'P 1'
#
loop_
_entity.id
_entity.type
_entity.pdbx_description
1 polymer ?
#
loop_
_entity_poly.entity_id
_entity_poly.type
_entity_poly.pdbx_seq_one_letter_code
_entity_poly.pdbx_strand_id
1 'polypeptide(L)'
;MVDPGFRPSRRPRIQRGLELHMSRTTTITRTLIITVFAALAAATVLYLLGKNDLVETGVIVAAIVSLLISPISAYRVLNLIQQLDETGRALEDISTHDYLTGIYNRRFMVEQASTILALGLRYRFPVSLIMMDLDRFK
;
A
#
# COMPACT_ATOMS: atom_id res chain seq x y z
N MET A 1 33.90 -30.92 0.13
CA MET A 1 33.91 -30.05 -1.07
C MET A 1 32.51 -29.48 -1.18
N VAL A 2 32.29 -28.29 -0.62
CA VAL A 2 30.96 -27.65 -0.48
C VAL A 2 31.02 -26.31 -1.22
N ASP A 3 30.10 -26.14 -2.16
CA ASP A 3 29.91 -25.00 -3.05
C ASP A 3 29.63 -23.71 -2.25
N PRO A 4 30.41 -22.61 -2.42
CA PRO A 4 30.15 -21.36 -1.73
C PRO A 4 29.03 -20.57 -2.45
N GLY A 5 27.90 -20.45 -1.75
CA GLY A 5 26.65 -19.88 -2.26
C GLY A 5 26.77 -18.53 -2.97
N PHE A 6 26.13 -18.48 -4.14
CA PHE A 6 25.76 -17.27 -4.86
C PHE A 6 24.81 -16.41 -4.01
N ARG A 7 25.32 -15.30 -3.46
CA ARG A 7 24.49 -14.27 -2.81
C ARG A 7 24.01 -13.29 -3.88
N PRO A 8 22.69 -13.12 -4.13
CA PRO A 8 22.24 -12.07 -5.04
C PRO A 8 22.57 -10.71 -4.43
N SER A 9 23.19 -9.85 -5.24
CA SER A 9 23.53 -8.48 -4.88
C SER A 9 22.26 -7.72 -4.45
N ARG A 10 22.20 -7.35 -3.17
CA ARG A 10 21.12 -6.49 -2.65
C ARG A 10 21.26 -5.11 -3.31
N ARG A 11 20.47 -4.87 -4.35
CA ARG A 11 20.36 -3.53 -4.98
C ARG A 11 20.02 -2.48 -3.90
N PRO A 12 20.70 -1.32 -3.88
CA PRO A 12 20.52 -0.31 -2.85
C PRO A 12 19.06 0.19 -2.78
N ARG A 13 18.51 0.37 -1.56
CA ARG A 13 17.11 0.78 -1.30
C ARG A 13 16.68 2.05 -2.07
N ILE A 14 17.63 2.93 -2.39
CA ILE A 14 17.39 4.18 -3.13
C ILE A 14 17.00 3.91 -4.60
N GLN A 15 17.59 2.88 -5.24
CA GLN A 15 17.24 2.51 -6.62
C GLN A 15 15.82 1.95 -6.71
N ARG A 16 15.37 1.17 -5.72
CA ARG A 16 14.01 0.63 -5.66
C ARG A 16 12.94 1.73 -5.54
N GLY A 17 13.22 2.80 -4.80
CA GLY A 17 12.29 3.94 -4.67
C GLY A 17 12.09 4.69 -6.00
N LEU A 18 13.17 4.90 -6.75
CA LEU A 18 13.12 5.55 -8.07
C LEU A 18 12.41 4.67 -9.12
N GLU A 19 12.69 3.37 -9.16
CA GLU A 19 12.02 2.43 -10.09
C GLU A 19 10.52 2.28 -9.80
N LEU A 20 10.11 2.30 -8.53
CA LEU A 20 8.70 2.26 -8.12
C LEU A 20 7.96 3.57 -8.47
N HIS A 21 8.60 4.73 -8.31
CA HIS A 21 8.02 5.99 -8.78
C HIS A 21 7.93 6.03 -10.32
N MET A 22 8.97 5.60 -11.03
CA MET A 22 8.96 5.51 -12.50
C MET A 22 7.93 4.50 -13.04
N SER A 23 7.65 3.39 -12.35
CA SER A 23 6.62 2.42 -12.79
C SER A 23 5.19 2.90 -12.54
N ARG A 24 4.96 3.67 -11.47
CA ARG A 24 3.65 4.26 -11.15
C ARG A 24 3.31 5.41 -12.11
N THR A 25 4.25 6.30 -12.40
CA THR A 25 4.04 7.41 -13.35
C THR A 25 3.80 6.90 -14.77
N THR A 26 4.55 5.89 -15.21
CA THR A 26 4.37 5.27 -16.54
C THR A 26 3.04 4.54 -16.69
N THR A 27 2.50 3.95 -15.62
CA THR A 27 1.18 3.31 -15.67
C THR A 27 0.07 4.35 -15.81
N ILE A 28 0.13 5.43 -15.02
CA ILE A 28 -0.86 6.52 -15.06
C ILE A 28 -0.85 7.21 -16.43
N THR A 29 0.33 7.51 -16.97
CA THR A 29 0.45 8.15 -18.29
C THR A 29 -0.05 7.23 -19.40
N ARG A 30 0.20 5.92 -19.34
CA ARG A 30 -0.34 4.96 -20.31
C ARG A 30 -1.85 4.86 -20.27
N THR A 31 -2.46 4.75 -19.07
CA THR A 31 -3.93 4.71 -18.95
C THR A 31 -4.56 6.00 -19.47
N LEU A 32 -3.94 7.16 -19.19
CA LEU A 32 -4.41 8.46 -19.70
C LEU A 32 -4.32 8.55 -21.23
N ILE A 33 -3.21 8.12 -21.84
CA ILE A 33 -3.03 8.12 -23.31
C ILE A 33 -4.06 7.22 -23.99
N ILE A 34 -4.26 6.00 -23.48
CA ILE A 34 -5.24 5.04 -24.03
C ILE A 34 -6.66 5.63 -23.93
N THR A 35 -6.97 6.32 -22.83
CA THR A 35 -8.27 6.96 -22.60
C THR A 35 -8.56 8.05 -23.62
N VAL A 36 -7.61 8.98 -23.81
CA VAL A 36 -7.76 10.08 -24.76
C VAL A 36 -7.93 9.54 -26.18
N PHE A 37 -7.14 8.52 -26.54
CA PHE A 37 -7.20 7.90 -27.86
C PHE A 37 -8.55 7.18 -28.11
N ALA A 38 -9.05 6.43 -27.13
CA ALA A 38 -10.35 5.73 -27.24
C ALA A 38 -11.53 6.71 -27.40
N ALA A 39 -11.52 7.84 -26.66
CA ALA A 39 -12.55 8.86 -26.77
C ALA A 39 -12.57 9.53 -28.16
N LEU A 40 -11.38 9.87 -28.69
CA LEU A 40 -11.24 10.47 -30.02
C LEU A 40 -11.66 9.50 -31.13
N ALA A 41 -11.26 8.23 -31.04
CA ALA A 41 -11.65 7.20 -32.01
C ALA A 41 -13.18 7.01 -32.03
N ALA A 42 -13.83 6.92 -30.86
CA ALA A 42 -15.28 6.75 -30.76
C ALA A 42 -16.04 7.98 -31.31
N ALA A 43 -15.58 9.20 -31.01
CA ALA A 43 -16.16 10.42 -31.57
C ALA A 43 -16.02 10.48 -33.11
N THR A 44 -14.87 10.06 -33.64
CA THR A 44 -14.60 10.03 -35.09
C THR A 44 -15.50 9.03 -35.81
N VAL A 45 -15.67 7.82 -35.25
CA VAL A 45 -16.53 6.77 -35.82
C VAL A 45 -18.00 7.23 -35.87
N LEU A 46 -18.49 7.88 -34.82
CA LEU A 46 -19.89 8.33 -34.76
C LEU A 46 -20.15 9.53 -35.68
N TYR A 47 -19.19 10.44 -35.84
CA TYR A 47 -19.24 11.50 -36.85
C TYR A 47 -19.33 10.92 -38.26
N LEU A 48 -18.56 9.87 -38.57
CA LEU A 48 -18.60 9.18 -39.87
C LEU A 48 -19.91 8.41 -40.11
N LEU A 49 -20.60 7.96 -39.06
CA LEU A 49 -21.91 7.29 -39.14
C LEU A 49 -23.07 8.26 -39.41
N GLY A 50 -22.81 9.57 -39.49
CA GLY A 50 -23.84 10.57 -39.82
C GLY A 50 -24.89 10.77 -38.73
N LYS A 51 -24.65 10.29 -37.51
CA LYS A 51 -25.48 10.60 -36.34
C LYS A 51 -25.20 12.04 -35.91
N ASN A 52 -26.01 12.97 -36.43
CA ASN A 52 -25.89 14.40 -36.15
C ASN A 52 -26.50 14.83 -34.81
N ASP A 53 -27.04 13.89 -34.02
CA ASP A 53 -27.43 14.19 -32.65
C ASP A 53 -26.19 14.12 -31.75
N LEU A 54 -25.57 15.29 -31.55
CA LEU A 54 -24.37 15.45 -30.73
C LEU A 54 -24.59 14.95 -29.30
N VAL A 55 -25.83 15.02 -28.79
CA VAL A 55 -26.15 14.67 -27.41
C VAL A 55 -26.16 13.15 -27.22
N GLU A 56 -26.89 12.40 -28.05
CA GLU A 56 -26.90 10.93 -27.97
C GLU A 56 -25.50 10.34 -28.20
N THR A 57 -24.77 10.91 -29.15
CA THR A 57 -23.40 10.52 -29.50
C THR A 57 -22.45 10.72 -28.32
N GLY A 58 -22.51 11.88 -27.66
CA GLY A 58 -21.66 12.18 -26.50
C GLY A 58 -21.92 11.26 -25.31
N VAL A 59 -23.20 10.93 -25.05
CA VAL A 59 -23.58 10.03 -23.93
C VAL A 59 -23.04 8.62 -24.13
N ILE A 60 -23.14 8.07 -25.35
CA ILE A 60 -22.64 6.72 -25.64
C ILE A 60 -21.12 6.65 -25.49
N VAL A 61 -20.38 7.65 -25.99
CA VAL A 61 -18.91 7.71 -25.83
C VAL A 61 -18.53 7.81 -24.36
N ALA A 62 -19.18 8.69 -23.60
CA ALA A 62 -18.92 8.85 -22.17
C ALA A 62 -19.20 7.56 -21.38
N ALA A 63 -20.28 6.85 -21.72
CA ALA A 63 -20.63 5.58 -21.09
C ALA A 63 -19.59 4.48 -21.36
N ILE A 64 -19.15 4.33 -22.61
CA ILE A 64 -18.13 3.34 -22.98
C ILE A 64 -16.79 3.64 -22.29
N VAL A 65 -16.35 4.90 -22.34
CA VAL A 65 -15.10 5.33 -21.70
C VAL A 65 -15.15 5.09 -20.18
N SER A 66 -16.27 5.44 -19.54
CA SER A 66 -16.46 5.23 -18.10
C SER A 66 -16.45 3.74 -17.74
N LEU A 67 -17.10 2.90 -18.56
CA LEU A 67 -17.17 1.45 -18.34
C LEU A 67 -15.81 0.75 -18.47
N LEU A 68 -14.94 1.23 -19.36
CA LEU A 68 -13.61 0.66 -19.55
C LEU A 68 -12.62 1.09 -18.46
N ILE A 69 -12.71 2.32 -17.97
CA ILE A 69 -11.71 2.91 -17.06
C ILE A 69 -12.06 2.66 -15.59
N SER A 70 -13.34 2.78 -15.24
CA SER A 70 -13.81 2.60 -13.86
C SER A 70 -13.30 1.30 -13.22
N PRO A 71 -13.42 0.11 -13.85
CA PRO A 71 -12.91 -1.12 -13.22
C PRO A 71 -11.39 -1.13 -13.09
N ILE A 72 -10.65 -0.69 -14.12
CA ILE A 72 -9.17 -0.69 -14.09
C ILE A 72 -8.64 0.23 -12.99
N SER A 73 -9.21 1.42 -12.88
CA SER A 73 -8.83 2.40 -11.86
C SER A 73 -9.24 1.93 -10.46
N ALA A 74 -10.44 1.40 -10.29
CA ALA A 74 -10.91 0.83 -9.02
C ALA A 74 -9.97 -0.29 -8.52
N TYR A 75 -9.61 -1.25 -9.38
CA TYR A 75 -8.66 -2.31 -9.03
C TYR A 75 -7.30 -1.76 -8.57
N ARG A 76 -6.80 -0.71 -9.23
CA ARG A 76 -5.52 -0.07 -8.85
C ARG A 76 -5.60 0.60 -7.49
N VAL A 77 -6.67 1.34 -7.22
CA VAL A 77 -6.88 2.03 -5.95
C VAL A 77 -7.01 1.00 -4.82
N LEU A 78 -7.79 -0.06 -5.02
CA LEU A 78 -7.95 -1.13 -4.03
C LEU A 78 -6.61 -1.81 -3.72
N ASN A 79 -5.81 -2.15 -4.73
CA ASN A 79 -4.49 -2.74 -4.51
C ASN A 79 -3.53 -1.78 -3.78
N LEU A 80 -3.61 -0.48 -4.04
CA LEU A 80 -2.80 0.51 -3.32
C LEU A 80 -3.22 0.63 -1.85
N ILE A 81 -4.53 0.58 -1.57
CA ILE A 81 -5.05 0.57 -0.20
C ILE A 81 -4.55 -0.67 0.54
N GLN A 82 -4.58 -1.85 -0.08
CA GLN A 82 -4.06 -3.09 0.51
C GLN A 82 -2.57 -3.01 0.80
N GLN A 83 -1.76 -2.52 -0.15
CA GLN A 83 -0.32 -2.34 0.07
C GLN A 83 -0.02 -1.35 1.19
N LEU A 84 -0.84 -0.30 1.32
CA LEU A 84 -0.70 0.67 2.40
C LEU A 84 -0.98 0.01 3.76
N ASP A 85 -2.03 -0.79 3.86
CA ASP A 85 -2.39 -1.52 5.07
C ASP A 85 -1.31 -2.55 5.45
N GLU A 86 -0.85 -3.36 4.50
CA GLU A 86 0.24 -4.33 4.73
C GLU A 86 1.53 -3.65 5.21
N THR A 87 1.89 -2.52 4.60
CA THR A 87 3.07 -1.75 5.00
C THR A 87 2.88 -1.13 6.38
N GLY A 88 1.68 -0.64 6.68
CA GLY A 88 1.31 -0.12 8.00
C GLY A 88 1.47 -1.18 9.09
N ARG A 89 0.92 -2.38 8.87
CA ARG A 89 1.05 -3.50 9.80
C ARG A 89 2.50 -3.95 9.99
N ALA A 90 3.28 -4.01 8.92
CA ALA A 90 4.70 -4.36 9.01
C ALA A 90 5.50 -3.30 9.80
N LEU A 91 5.19 -2.02 9.63
CA LEU A 91 5.81 -0.93 10.40
C LEU A 91 5.41 -1.00 11.87
N GLU A 92 4.14 -1.26 12.15
CA GLU A 92 3.64 -1.47 13.51
C GLU A 92 4.36 -2.63 14.17
N ASP A 93 4.49 -3.77 13.49
CA ASP A 93 5.18 -4.95 14.00
C ASP A 93 6.65 -4.64 14.37
N ILE A 94 7.39 -4.00 13.47
CA ILE A 94 8.80 -3.61 13.72
C ILE A 94 8.90 -2.51 14.81
N SER A 95 7.89 -1.64 14.91
CA SER A 95 7.86 -0.57 15.93
C SER A 95 7.44 -1.07 17.30
N THR A 96 6.79 -2.23 17.40
CA THR A 96 6.24 -2.77 18.65
C THR A 96 6.98 -3.99 19.15
N HIS A 97 7.64 -4.76 18.28
CA HIS A 97 8.42 -5.95 18.63
C HIS A 97 9.93 -5.74 18.51
N ASP A 98 10.70 -6.47 19.32
CA ASP A 98 12.15 -6.56 19.21
C ASP A 98 12.55 -7.61 18.16
N TYR A 99 13.45 -7.25 17.25
CA TYR A 99 13.82 -8.10 16.12
C TYR A 99 14.55 -9.39 16.52
N LEU A 100 15.30 -9.39 17.63
CA LEU A 100 16.09 -10.54 18.05
C LEU A 100 15.23 -11.60 18.74
N THR A 101 14.21 -11.17 19.46
CA THR A 101 13.44 -12.02 20.39
C THR A 101 11.98 -12.20 19.98
N GLY A 102 11.43 -11.33 19.12
CA GLY A 102 10.03 -11.37 18.69
C GLY A 102 9.02 -10.98 19.78
N ILE A 103 9.48 -10.65 20.99
CA ILE A 103 8.62 -10.12 22.06
C ILE A 103 8.43 -8.61 21.87
N TYR A 104 7.44 -8.04 22.57
CA TYR A 104 7.26 -6.59 22.59
C TYR A 104 8.53 -5.87 23.04
N ASN A 105 8.89 -4.82 22.32
CA ASN A 105 10.02 -3.99 22.66
C ASN A 105 9.71 -3.13 23.89
N ARG A 106 10.78 -2.57 24.46
CA ARG A 106 10.71 -1.73 25.67
C ARG A 106 9.76 -0.54 25.49
N ARG A 107 9.72 0.08 24.31
CA ARG A 107 8.90 1.27 24.05
C ARG A 107 7.42 0.92 24.17
N PHE A 108 6.98 -0.13 23.48
CA PHE A 108 5.60 -0.61 23.55
C PHE A 108 5.22 -1.03 24.96
N MET A 109 6.11 -1.74 25.67
CA MET A 109 5.87 -2.17 27.04
C MET A 109 5.59 -0.99 27.99
N VAL A 110 6.36 0.10 27.88
CA VAL A 110 6.19 1.30 28.72
C VAL A 110 4.87 2.03 28.39
N GLU A 111 4.54 2.15 27.10
CA GLU A 111 3.29 2.77 26.66
C GLU A 111 2.07 1.99 27.19
N GLN A 112 2.07 0.66 27.04
CA GLN A 112 0.99 -0.19 27.55
C GLN A 112 0.92 -0.20 29.08
N ALA A 113 2.07 -0.22 29.77
CA ALA A 113 2.10 -0.16 31.23
C ALA A 113 1.46 1.14 31.75
N SER A 114 1.68 2.28 31.08
CA SER A 114 1.05 3.55 31.47
C SER A 114 -0.48 3.49 31.34
N THR A 115 -0.99 2.88 30.27
CA THR A 115 -2.42 2.65 30.04
C THR A 115 -3.02 1.73 31.11
N ILE A 116 -2.38 0.60 31.39
CA ILE A 116 -2.86 -0.38 32.39
C ILE A 116 -2.84 0.24 33.79
N LEU A 117 -1.81 1.00 34.15
CA LEU A 117 -1.74 1.68 35.44
C LEU A 117 -2.88 2.69 35.60
N ALA A 118 -3.16 3.49 34.56
CA ALA A 118 -4.28 4.42 34.56
C ALA A 118 -5.64 3.71 34.72
N LEU A 119 -5.83 2.57 34.04
CA LEU A 119 -7.02 1.73 34.18
C LEU A 119 -7.14 1.14 35.60
N GLY A 120 -6.03 0.65 36.17
CA GLY A 120 -5.96 0.12 37.53
C GLY A 120 -6.36 1.16 38.57
N LEU A 121 -5.87 2.40 38.42
CA LEU A 121 -6.26 3.53 39.27
C LEU A 121 -7.75 3.88 39.11
N ARG A 122 -8.26 3.90 37.88
CA ARG A 122 -9.66 4.25 37.58
C ARG A 122 -10.66 3.22 38.10
N TYR A 123 -10.39 1.94 37.88
CA TYR A 123 -11.29 0.83 38.21
C TYR A 123 -10.92 0.13 39.53
N ARG A 124 -9.89 0.60 40.23
CA ARG A 124 -9.42 0.10 41.54
C ARG A 124 -9.11 -1.40 41.56
N PHE A 125 -8.34 -1.87 40.58
CA PHE A 125 -7.78 -3.22 40.60
C PHE A 125 -6.24 -3.18 40.75
N PRO A 126 -5.64 -4.16 41.44
CA PRO A 126 -4.20 -4.21 41.64
C PRO A 126 -3.46 -4.51 40.33
N VAL A 127 -2.34 -3.82 40.11
CA VAL A 127 -1.44 -4.01 38.96
C VAL A 127 -0.06 -4.42 39.47
N SER A 128 0.54 -5.44 38.85
CA SER A 128 1.87 -5.95 39.20
C SER A 128 2.77 -5.96 37.95
N LEU A 129 4.08 -5.73 38.14
CA LEU A 129 5.10 -5.80 37.07
C LEU A 129 6.21 -6.77 37.49
N ILE A 130 6.64 -7.61 36.55
CA ILE A 130 7.80 -8.49 36.72
C ILE A 130 8.87 -8.04 35.73
N MET A 131 10.06 -7.78 36.23
CA MET A 131 11.26 -7.57 35.41
C MET A 131 12.21 -8.74 35.65
N MET A 132 12.65 -9.37 34.57
CA MET A 132 13.60 -10.49 34.59
C MET A 132 14.85 -10.07 33.84
N ASP A 133 16.02 -10.30 34.44
CA ASP A 133 17.31 -10.16 33.79
C ASP A 133 17.97 -11.54 33.67
N LEU A 134 18.75 -11.75 32.61
CA LEU A 134 19.43 -13.03 32.39
C LEU A 134 20.84 -12.95 32.96
N ASP A 135 21.05 -13.59 34.11
CA ASP A 135 22.38 -13.68 34.72
C ASP A 135 23.35 -14.49 33.85
N ARG A 136 24.59 -13.99 33.69
CA ARG A 136 25.71 -14.60 32.95
C ARG A 136 25.56 -14.67 31.41
N PHE A 137 25.12 -13.58 30.78
CA PHE A 137 25.25 -13.39 29.33
C PHE A 137 26.74 -13.18 28.94
N LYS A 138 27.49 -14.25 28.61
CA LYS A 138 28.85 -14.17 28.04
C LYS A 138 29.07 -15.23 26.96
#